data_AF-A0A1E3QZ52-F1
#
_entry.id   AF-A0A1E3QZ52-F1
#
_cell.length_a   1.000
_cell.length_b   1.000
_cell.length_c   1.000
_cell.angle_alpha   90.00
_cell.angle_beta   90.00
_cell.angle_gamma   90.00
#
_symmetry.space_group_name_H-M   'P 1'
#
loop_
_entity.id
_entity.type
_entity.pdbx_description
1 polymer ?
#
loop_
_entity_poly.entity_id
_entity_poly.type
_entity_poly.pdbx_seq_one_letter_code
_entity_poly.pdbx_strand_id
1 'polypeptide(L)'
;ARDFQFRINWLYRPRDIPRDSADSRMLYITMHSDVCPLSTFRGKVVVRHRDEVGVLDDYRARPNHFYFNKLFDRYMVRFYEVLCVALLEPRLTPNYFAALHKRFPYVFMETTTASAESILAKMMHLNCEVCHQWLGAAEDDTNALVSCTQCDKHFHMLCLDPPLARKPSKGFGWYCVGCTRKYHEEQELTETRSFEESFVKDSSEERASDPETTKEEQPSAVMPYQEMIAARFLARDAGVSFAARRDLEEWPYHYLGLHANIIDIIHPDHQSVDNPYPRAKSRLSVAKHQASVEDWEGHHEVYYDVEDAAPDSKKKKVDAKKKKSPLAEKKGDQKDTEAHSALFHRLAVPDEYRDTDPADYPAWLKPRPHGYVERGGDVTAELLWTSPAEYCAPRGEGLADFENPRDSIEEYLRACSPHAARLDVLVTSPNFMDACLKAYLDSGYQRGPALAVVARLTRARLKEPTFSKKEVEKFEGAVAEFGSELFDVHRAVGSQSMGMVVRFYYMWKKCPNGRRIWG
;
A
#
# COMPACT_ATOMS: atom_id res chain seq x y z
N ALA A 1 20.26 -16.77 38.13
CA ALA A 1 19.23 -15.77 37.77
C ALA A 1 19.77 -14.55 37.02
N ARG A 2 21.09 -14.26 36.99
CA ARG A 2 21.64 -13.11 36.25
C ARG A 2 21.53 -13.26 34.73
N ASP A 3 21.42 -14.49 34.23
CA ASP A 3 21.35 -14.80 32.80
C ASP A 3 19.92 -15.06 32.28
N PHE A 4 18.90 -14.88 33.13
CA PHE A 4 17.50 -15.07 32.76
C PHE A 4 16.78 -13.74 32.71
N GLN A 5 16.06 -13.51 31.61
CA GLN A 5 15.28 -12.32 31.35
C GLN A 5 13.83 -12.71 31.04
N PHE A 6 12.89 -11.83 31.35
CA PHE A 6 11.51 -11.92 30.91
C PHE A 6 11.21 -10.83 29.89
N ARG A 7 10.51 -11.22 28.82
CA ARG A 7 9.77 -10.26 28.01
C ARG A 7 8.49 -9.92 28.75
N ILE A 8 8.28 -8.65 29.05
CA ILE A 8 7.09 -8.16 29.73
C ILE A 8 6.35 -7.17 28.83
N ASN A 9 5.06 -7.02 29.09
CA ASN A 9 4.29 -5.89 28.59
C ASN A 9 3.99 -4.94 29.73
N TRP A 10 4.21 -3.64 29.51
CA TRP A 10 4.00 -2.63 30.53
C TRP A 10 2.51 -2.31 30.73
N LEU A 11 2.10 -2.22 31.99
CA LEU A 11 0.85 -1.59 32.39
C LEU A 11 1.19 -0.32 33.15
N TYR A 12 0.62 0.81 32.74
CA TYR A 12 0.88 2.10 33.37
C TYR A 12 -0.16 2.42 34.42
N ARG A 13 0.29 3.00 35.53
CA ARG A 13 -0.57 3.68 36.48
C ARG A 13 -0.89 5.07 35.94
N PRO A 14 -1.99 5.69 36.40
CA PRO A 14 -2.30 7.08 36.04
C PRO A 14 -1.13 8.03 36.25
N ARG A 15 -0.42 7.90 37.37
CA ARG A 15 0.78 8.69 37.71
C ARG A 15 2.01 8.47 36.82
N ASP A 16 2.07 7.36 36.08
CA ASP A 16 3.22 7.05 35.21
C ASP A 16 3.13 7.83 33.88
N ILE A 17 1.97 8.42 33.62
CA ILE A 17 1.68 9.34 32.51
C ILE A 17 1.17 10.66 33.10
N PRO A 18 1.09 11.78 32.35
CA PRO A 18 0.62 13.06 32.89
C PRO A 18 -0.90 13.05 33.10
N ARG A 19 -1.39 12.19 33.99
CA ARG A 19 -2.79 12.01 34.37
C ARG A 19 -2.92 11.82 35.88
N ASP A 20 -3.93 12.44 36.46
CA ASP A 20 -4.30 12.24 37.85
C ASP A 20 -5.49 11.29 37.96
N SER A 21 -5.42 10.38 38.93
CA SER A 21 -6.54 9.53 39.32
C SER A 21 -6.44 9.25 40.82
N ALA A 22 -7.57 9.31 41.51
CA ALA A 22 -7.66 8.92 42.91
C ALA A 22 -7.55 7.39 43.10
N ASP A 23 -7.81 6.61 42.05
CA ASP A 23 -7.81 5.16 42.14
C ASP A 23 -6.40 4.56 41.92
N SER A 24 -5.82 4.03 42.99
CA SER A 24 -4.52 3.35 42.98
C SER A 24 -4.52 1.94 42.36
N ARG A 25 -5.71 1.35 42.15
CA ARG A 25 -5.91 0.00 41.59
C ARG A 25 -6.21 0.00 40.10
N MET A 26 -6.49 1.17 39.53
CA MET A 26 -6.68 1.34 38.10
C MET A 26 -5.33 1.32 37.36
N LEU A 27 -5.29 0.61 36.23
CA LEU A 27 -4.17 0.56 35.31
C LEU A 27 -4.63 0.85 33.87
N TYR A 28 -3.70 1.30 33.05
CA TYR A 28 -3.82 1.36 31.60
C TYR A 28 -2.97 0.26 30.98
N ILE A 29 -3.58 -0.56 30.13
CA ILE A 29 -2.83 -1.51 29.33
C ILE A 29 -2.12 -0.77 28.20
N THR A 30 -0.97 -1.27 27.76
CA THR A 30 -0.19 -0.66 26.68
C THR A 30 0.26 -1.74 25.70
N MET A 31 0.66 -1.33 24.49
CA MET A 31 1.31 -2.22 23.51
C MET A 31 2.82 -2.04 23.56
N HIS A 32 3.38 -1.93 24.77
CA HIS A 32 4.79 -1.67 24.99
C HIS A 32 5.45 -2.89 25.63
N SER A 33 6.12 -3.68 24.79
CA SER A 33 6.97 -4.78 25.24
C SER A 33 8.38 -4.29 25.58
N ASP A 34 8.96 -4.91 26.60
CA ASP A 34 10.33 -4.66 27.05
C ASP A 34 10.92 -5.93 27.66
N VAL A 35 12.24 -5.99 27.83
CA VAL A 35 12.95 -7.14 28.39
C VAL A 35 13.59 -6.76 29.73
N CYS A 36 13.16 -7.45 30.80
CA CYS A 36 13.58 -7.18 32.16
C CYS A 36 14.34 -8.37 32.77
N PRO A 37 15.38 -8.14 33.60
CA PRO A 37 16.04 -9.22 34.33
C PRO A 37 15.10 -9.92 35.33
N LEU A 38 15.22 -11.24 35.47
CA LEU A 38 14.43 -12.04 36.44
C LEU A 38 14.53 -11.51 37.88
N SER A 39 15.64 -10.88 38.26
CA SER A 39 15.83 -10.30 39.60
C SER A 39 14.86 -9.16 39.95
N THR A 40 14.20 -8.55 38.97
CA THR A 40 13.22 -7.47 39.21
C THR A 40 11.85 -8.02 39.63
N PHE A 41 11.60 -9.32 39.44
CA PHE A 41 10.34 -9.97 39.81
C PHE A 41 10.06 -9.89 41.31
N ARG A 42 8.91 -9.36 41.70
CA ARG A 42 8.51 -9.19 43.12
C ARG A 42 7.36 -10.09 43.56
N GLY A 43 6.52 -10.55 42.64
CA GLY A 43 5.35 -11.34 42.95
C GLY A 43 4.31 -11.32 41.84
N LYS A 44 3.25 -12.10 42.03
CA LYS A 44 2.13 -12.20 41.11
C LYS A 44 1.01 -11.24 41.50
N VAL A 45 0.37 -10.66 40.50
CA VAL A 45 -0.80 -9.80 40.65
C VAL A 45 -1.92 -10.30 39.74
N VAL A 46 -3.16 -9.95 40.06
CA VAL A 46 -4.32 -10.27 39.22
C VAL A 46 -4.81 -8.98 38.59
N VAL A 47 -4.90 -8.97 37.26
CA VAL A 47 -5.39 -7.84 36.48
C VAL A 47 -6.58 -8.32 35.66
N ARG A 48 -7.74 -7.67 35.79
CA ARG A 48 -8.96 -8.00 35.03
C ARG A 48 -9.58 -6.78 34.37
N HIS A 49 -10.38 -7.00 33.34
CA HIS A 49 -11.16 -5.91 32.77
C HIS A 49 -12.24 -5.44 33.75
N ARG A 50 -12.59 -4.16 33.73
CA ARG A 50 -13.60 -3.57 34.63
C ARG A 50 -14.92 -4.34 34.60
N ASP A 51 -15.36 -4.79 33.42
CA ASP A 51 -16.67 -5.45 33.25
C ASP A 51 -16.67 -6.93 33.65
N GLU A 52 -15.49 -7.52 33.85
CA GLU A 52 -15.33 -8.88 34.42
C GLU A 52 -15.31 -8.86 35.95
N VAL A 53 -15.21 -7.67 36.53
CA VAL A 53 -15.23 -7.45 37.96
C VAL A 53 -16.68 -7.14 38.35
N GLY A 54 -17.21 -7.87 39.33
CA GLY A 54 -18.54 -7.60 39.88
C GLY A 54 -18.59 -6.25 40.62
N VAL A 55 -18.63 -6.29 41.95
CA VAL A 55 -18.60 -5.05 42.75
C VAL A 55 -17.17 -4.51 42.81
N LEU A 56 -16.93 -3.35 42.18
CA LEU A 56 -15.60 -2.77 42.01
C LEU A 56 -14.92 -2.43 43.35
N ASP A 57 -15.69 -1.96 44.34
CA ASP A 57 -15.15 -1.58 45.64
C ASP A 57 -14.65 -2.79 46.44
N ASP A 58 -15.37 -3.90 46.40
CA ASP A 58 -14.93 -5.17 47.00
C ASP A 58 -13.66 -5.70 46.32
N TYR A 59 -13.55 -5.51 45.00
CA TYR A 59 -12.37 -5.93 44.25
C TYR A 59 -11.15 -5.08 44.57
N ARG A 60 -11.32 -3.76 44.72
CA ARG A 60 -10.26 -2.82 45.13
C ARG A 60 -9.74 -3.11 46.53
N ALA A 61 -10.58 -3.61 47.43
CA ALA A 61 -10.18 -3.99 48.78
C ALA A 61 -9.24 -5.20 48.81
N ARG A 62 -9.30 -6.09 47.80
CA ARG A 62 -8.45 -7.28 47.75
C ARG A 62 -6.98 -6.90 47.51
N PRO A 63 -6.01 -7.49 48.21
CA PRO A 63 -4.59 -7.23 47.96
C PRO A 63 -4.18 -7.73 46.55
N ASN A 64 -3.25 -7.04 45.89
CA ASN A 64 -2.68 -7.44 44.59
C ASN A 64 -3.69 -7.60 43.43
N HIS A 65 -4.88 -7.02 43.56
CA HIS A 65 -5.89 -6.97 42.50
C HIS A 65 -5.93 -5.58 41.88
N PHE A 66 -5.91 -5.55 40.55
CA PHE A 66 -5.91 -4.34 39.71
C PHE A 66 -6.89 -4.52 38.56
N TYR A 67 -7.35 -3.42 37.97
CA TYR A 67 -8.27 -3.48 36.85
C TYR A 67 -7.92 -2.44 35.78
N PHE A 68 -8.41 -2.68 34.56
CA PHE A 68 -8.28 -1.75 33.43
C PHE A 68 -9.58 -1.68 32.64
N ASN A 69 -9.75 -0.59 31.91
CA ASN A 69 -10.81 -0.41 30.92
C ASN A 69 -10.35 0.37 29.68
N LYS A 70 -9.09 0.81 29.69
CA LYS A 70 -8.52 1.67 28.64
C LYS A 70 -7.13 1.18 28.28
N LEU A 71 -6.84 1.28 26.99
CA LEU A 71 -5.52 1.10 26.43
C LEU A 71 -4.91 2.47 26.14
N PHE A 72 -3.64 2.64 26.50
CA PHE A 72 -2.86 3.84 26.19
C PHE A 72 -1.79 3.52 25.15
N ASP A 73 -1.87 4.21 24.01
CA ASP A 73 -0.84 4.16 22.98
C ASP A 73 0.20 5.26 23.25
N ARG A 74 1.45 4.85 23.47
CA ARG A 74 2.57 5.74 23.76
C ARG A 74 3.00 6.58 22.56
N TYR A 75 2.91 6.04 21.35
CA TYR A 75 3.36 6.71 20.13
C TYR A 75 2.35 7.75 19.65
N MET A 76 1.06 7.42 19.73
CA MET A 76 -0.02 8.34 19.38
C MET A 76 -0.43 9.24 20.56
N VAL A 77 0.03 8.93 21.78
CA VAL A 77 -0.36 9.60 23.03
C VAL A 77 -1.90 9.66 23.13
N ARG A 78 -2.56 8.53 22.81
CA ARG A 78 -4.02 8.44 22.70
C ARG A 78 -4.57 7.30 23.54
N PHE A 79 -5.79 7.49 24.04
CA PHE A 79 -6.54 6.47 24.76
C PHE A 79 -7.57 5.80 23.87
N TYR A 80 -7.69 4.50 24.07
CA TYR A 80 -8.68 3.64 23.45
C TYR A 80 -9.52 2.98 24.54
N GLU A 81 -10.80 2.79 24.26
CA GLU A 81 -11.69 2.02 25.12
C GLU A 81 -11.49 0.53 24.82
N VAL A 82 -11.44 -0.29 25.86
CA VAL A 82 -11.23 -1.74 25.76
C VAL A 82 -12.56 -2.43 26.06
N LEU A 83 -12.88 -3.47 25.30
CA LEU A 83 -14.09 -4.27 25.41
C LEU A 83 -13.74 -5.74 25.62
N CYS A 84 -14.51 -6.42 26.46
CA CYS A 84 -14.43 -7.88 26.60
C CYS A 84 -15.20 -8.54 25.47
N VAL A 85 -14.52 -9.34 24.65
CA VAL A 85 -15.16 -10.03 23.52
C VAL A 85 -16.24 -10.99 23.99
N ALA A 86 -16.04 -11.64 25.14
CA ALA A 86 -17.00 -12.56 25.74
C ALA A 86 -18.35 -11.90 26.14
N LEU A 87 -18.36 -10.57 26.32
CA LEU A 87 -19.56 -9.82 26.71
C LEU A 87 -20.28 -9.17 25.52
N LEU A 88 -19.72 -9.26 24.30
CA LEU A 88 -20.33 -8.68 23.11
C LEU A 88 -21.50 -9.56 22.63
N GLU A 89 -22.64 -8.94 22.31
CA GLU A 89 -23.81 -9.68 21.81
C GLU A 89 -23.54 -10.32 20.42
N PRO A 90 -23.73 -11.64 20.25
CA PRO A 90 -23.38 -12.38 19.03
C PRO A 90 -24.41 -12.25 17.88
N ARG A 91 -25.31 -11.26 17.93
CA ARG A 91 -26.62 -11.37 17.24
C ARG A 91 -26.58 -11.36 15.71
N LEU A 92 -25.50 -10.96 15.04
CA LEU A 92 -25.50 -10.85 13.57
C LEU A 92 -24.35 -11.53 12.79
N THR A 93 -23.23 -11.89 13.39
CA THR A 93 -22.06 -12.50 12.67
C THR A 93 -21.42 -13.63 13.50
N PRO A 94 -22.08 -14.79 13.58
CA PRO A 94 -21.75 -15.81 14.58
C PRO A 94 -20.36 -16.42 14.36
N ASN A 95 -19.94 -16.67 13.11
CA ASN A 95 -18.62 -17.27 12.87
C ASN A 95 -17.51 -16.25 13.10
N TYR A 96 -17.73 -14.98 12.71
CA TYR A 96 -16.77 -13.92 12.95
C TYR A 96 -16.51 -13.72 14.45
N PHE A 97 -17.56 -13.59 15.26
CA PHE A 97 -17.43 -13.42 16.70
C PHE A 97 -16.82 -14.64 17.38
N ALA A 98 -17.17 -15.85 16.93
CA ALA A 98 -16.53 -17.06 17.42
C ALA A 98 -15.02 -17.09 17.11
N ALA A 99 -14.63 -16.68 15.90
CA ALA A 99 -13.22 -16.56 15.51
C ALA A 99 -12.49 -15.48 16.34
N LEU A 100 -13.13 -14.32 16.54
CA LEU A 100 -12.60 -13.23 17.35
C LEU A 100 -12.40 -13.66 18.80
N HIS A 101 -13.42 -14.25 19.43
CA HIS A 101 -13.36 -14.72 20.81
C HIS A 101 -12.32 -15.82 21.01
N LYS A 102 -12.14 -16.68 20.00
CA LYS A 102 -11.11 -17.73 20.02
C LYS A 102 -9.70 -17.16 20.01
N ARG A 103 -9.47 -16.00 19.38
CA ARG A 103 -8.14 -15.38 19.27
C ARG A 103 -7.86 -14.33 20.33
N PHE A 104 -8.83 -13.48 20.67
CA PHE A 104 -8.60 -12.29 21.49
C PHE A 104 -9.67 -12.20 22.60
N PRO A 105 -9.27 -12.16 23.89
CA PRO A 105 -10.20 -11.87 24.98
C PRO A 105 -10.70 -10.42 24.94
N TYR A 106 -9.87 -9.50 24.44
CA TYR A 106 -10.16 -8.08 24.44
C TYR A 106 -10.02 -7.49 23.03
N VAL A 107 -10.85 -6.50 22.73
CA VAL A 107 -10.68 -5.61 21.57
C VAL A 107 -10.68 -4.18 22.03
N PHE A 108 -10.03 -3.29 21.28
CA PHE A 108 -10.01 -1.88 21.64
C PHE A 108 -10.27 -0.97 20.43
N MET A 109 -10.93 0.16 20.70
CA MET A 109 -11.43 1.08 19.69
C MET A 109 -11.29 2.54 20.15
N GLU A 110 -11.38 3.49 19.22
CA GLU A 110 -11.33 4.91 19.54
C GLU A 110 -12.39 5.31 20.57
N THR A 111 -11.98 6.14 21.53
CA THR A 111 -12.95 6.75 22.45
C THR A 111 -13.75 7.81 21.67
N THR A 112 -15.05 7.59 21.46
CA THR A 112 -15.96 8.60 20.89
C THR A 112 -17.02 9.04 21.91
N THR A 113 -17.93 9.93 21.52
CA THR A 113 -19.07 10.33 22.36
C THR A 113 -20.06 9.18 22.58
N ALA A 114 -20.13 8.23 21.64
CA ALA A 114 -20.86 6.98 21.80
C ALA A 114 -19.98 5.91 22.47
N SER A 115 -20.61 5.00 23.22
CA SER A 115 -19.89 3.84 23.78
C SER A 115 -19.29 3.00 22.67
N ALA A 116 -18.08 2.46 22.88
CA ALA A 116 -17.44 1.58 21.92
C ALA A 116 -18.34 0.39 21.52
N GLU A 117 -19.12 -0.18 22.45
CA GLU A 117 -20.10 -1.23 22.15
C GLU A 117 -21.15 -0.79 21.11
N SER A 118 -21.70 0.42 21.24
CA SER A 118 -22.67 0.97 20.28
C SER A 118 -22.06 1.19 18.91
N ILE A 119 -20.80 1.64 18.87
CA ILE A 119 -20.04 1.83 17.64
C ILE A 119 -19.84 0.48 16.95
N LEU A 120 -19.38 -0.54 17.69
CA LEU A 120 -19.13 -1.87 17.13
C LEU A 120 -20.42 -2.48 16.56
N ALA A 121 -21.53 -2.37 17.30
CA ALA A 121 -22.85 -2.83 16.85
C ALA A 121 -23.32 -2.13 15.56
N LYS A 122 -23.07 -0.81 15.43
CA LYS A 122 -23.40 -0.05 14.22
C LYS A 122 -22.47 -0.38 13.05
N MET A 123 -21.17 -0.43 13.31
CA MET A 123 -20.15 -0.65 12.28
C MET A 123 -20.24 -2.05 11.68
N MET A 124 -20.61 -3.08 12.48
CA MET A 124 -20.80 -4.47 12.02
C MET A 124 -21.66 -4.61 10.74
N HIS A 125 -22.62 -3.70 10.55
CA HIS A 125 -23.57 -3.74 9.43
C HIS A 125 -23.25 -2.75 8.32
N LEU A 126 -22.21 -1.94 8.51
CA LEU A 126 -21.80 -0.89 7.61
C LEU A 126 -20.35 -1.17 7.20
N ASN A 127 -20.13 -2.26 6.47
CA ASN A 127 -18.86 -2.51 5.81
C ASN A 127 -18.97 -2.31 4.29
N CYS A 128 -17.87 -1.90 3.67
CA CYS A 128 -17.82 -1.79 2.22
C CYS A 128 -17.64 -3.18 1.59
N GLU A 129 -18.48 -3.53 0.62
CA GLU A 129 -18.36 -4.83 -0.08
C GLU A 129 -17.03 -5.01 -0.85
N VAL A 130 -16.39 -3.90 -1.26
CA VAL A 130 -15.17 -3.94 -2.09
C VAL A 130 -13.91 -4.00 -1.24
N CYS A 131 -13.78 -3.14 -0.23
CA CYS A 131 -12.56 -3.06 0.60
C CYS A 131 -12.71 -3.67 2.00
N HIS A 132 -13.92 -4.11 2.37
CA HIS A 132 -14.26 -4.71 3.67
C HIS A 132 -13.97 -3.87 4.92
N GLN A 133 -13.67 -2.59 4.74
CA GLN A 133 -13.49 -1.61 5.82
C GLN A 133 -14.84 -1.06 6.31
N TRP A 134 -14.85 -0.59 7.57
CA TRP A 134 -15.98 0.09 8.18
C TRP A 134 -16.37 1.39 7.44
N LEU A 135 -17.67 1.61 7.27
CA LEU A 135 -18.29 2.81 6.70
C LEU A 135 -18.76 3.73 7.84
N GLY A 136 -18.52 5.04 7.70
CA GLY A 136 -19.07 6.05 8.62
C GLY A 136 -18.14 6.50 9.75
N ALA A 137 -16.84 6.30 9.57
CA ALA A 137 -15.81 6.50 10.56
C ALA A 137 -15.50 7.96 10.99
N ALA A 138 -15.56 8.91 10.08
CA ALA A 138 -15.19 10.28 10.38
C ALA A 138 -16.48 11.10 10.54
N GLU A 139 -16.71 11.65 11.73
CA GLU A 139 -17.77 12.66 11.95
C GLU A 139 -17.54 13.92 11.08
N ASP A 140 -16.29 14.18 10.68
CA ASP A 140 -15.87 15.42 10.01
C ASP A 140 -15.61 15.30 8.50
N ASP A 141 -15.67 14.10 7.92
CA ASP A 141 -15.71 13.96 6.47
C ASP A 141 -17.06 13.41 6.10
N THR A 142 -17.71 14.10 5.17
CA THR A 142 -18.80 13.62 4.34
C THR A 142 -18.39 12.33 3.62
N ASN A 143 -18.32 11.22 4.36
CA ASN A 143 -18.08 9.85 3.89
C ASN A 143 -19.27 9.44 3.04
N ALA A 144 -19.30 9.94 1.81
CA ALA A 144 -19.18 9.22 0.55
C ALA A 144 -19.53 7.72 0.59
N LEU A 145 -20.61 7.34 1.25
CA LEU A 145 -21.15 5.99 1.25
C LEU A 145 -22.46 5.95 0.45
N VAL A 146 -22.64 4.86 -0.27
CA VAL A 146 -23.87 4.58 -1.02
C VAL A 146 -24.32 3.15 -0.74
N SER A 147 -25.63 2.98 -0.56
CA SER A 147 -26.26 1.68 -0.34
C SER A 147 -27.01 1.30 -1.60
N CYS A 148 -26.87 0.05 -2.03
CA CYS A 148 -27.66 -0.47 -3.14
C CYS A 148 -29.10 -0.71 -2.68
N THR A 149 -30.08 -0.20 -3.41
CA THR A 149 -31.52 -0.37 -3.07
C THR A 149 -32.06 -1.78 -3.33
N GLN A 150 -31.31 -2.62 -4.06
CA GLN A 150 -31.75 -3.97 -4.42
C GLN A 150 -31.16 -5.06 -3.52
N CYS A 151 -29.91 -4.91 -3.10
CA CYS A 151 -29.23 -5.92 -2.28
C CYS A 151 -28.84 -5.42 -0.88
N ASP A 152 -29.18 -4.18 -0.54
CA ASP A 152 -28.87 -3.50 0.72
C ASP A 152 -27.37 -3.45 1.10
N LYS A 153 -26.48 -3.87 0.20
CA LYS A 153 -25.03 -3.79 0.38
C LYS A 153 -24.55 -2.35 0.34
N HIS A 154 -23.49 -2.07 1.09
CA HIS A 154 -22.92 -0.74 1.23
C HIS A 154 -21.54 -0.62 0.58
N PHE A 155 -21.25 0.57 0.05
CA PHE A 155 -20.02 0.84 -0.71
C PHE A 155 -19.47 2.21 -0.35
N HIS A 156 -18.14 2.33 -0.25
CA HIS A 156 -17.50 3.62 -0.40
C HIS A 156 -17.64 4.08 -1.85
N MET A 157 -18.04 5.32 -2.07
CA MET A 157 -18.16 5.92 -3.41
C MET A 157 -16.86 5.89 -4.19
N LEU A 158 -15.71 5.94 -3.51
CA LEU A 158 -14.39 5.83 -4.12
C LEU A 158 -13.94 4.39 -4.41
N CYS A 159 -14.59 3.39 -3.80
CA CYS A 159 -14.32 1.98 -4.09
C CYS A 159 -15.14 1.44 -5.26
N LEU A 160 -16.01 2.26 -5.85
CA LEU A 160 -16.74 1.92 -7.06
C LEU A 160 -15.87 2.20 -8.29
N ASP A 161 -16.09 1.45 -9.35
CA ASP A 161 -15.46 1.66 -10.65
C ASP A 161 -16.54 1.97 -11.71
N PRO A 162 -16.63 3.21 -12.23
CA PRO A 162 -15.83 4.38 -11.88
C PRO A 162 -16.22 5.01 -10.51
N PRO A 163 -15.29 5.71 -9.82
CA PRO A 163 -15.56 6.36 -8.54
C PRO A 163 -16.68 7.41 -8.62
N LEU A 164 -17.64 7.37 -7.70
CA LEU A 164 -18.69 8.38 -7.62
C LEU A 164 -18.13 9.67 -6.99
N ALA A 165 -18.24 10.79 -7.70
CA ALA A 165 -17.80 12.10 -7.20
C ALA A 165 -18.80 12.75 -6.23
N ARG A 166 -20.09 12.41 -6.33
CA ARG A 166 -21.17 12.96 -5.48
C ARG A 166 -22.19 11.88 -5.17
N LYS A 167 -22.79 11.97 -3.98
CA LYS A 167 -23.87 11.07 -3.56
C LYS A 167 -25.05 11.22 -4.54
N PRO A 168 -25.71 10.13 -4.95
CA PRO A 168 -26.97 10.19 -5.68
C PRO A 168 -27.96 11.13 -4.98
N SER A 169 -28.71 11.90 -5.75
CA SER A 169 -29.67 12.87 -5.22
C SER A 169 -30.70 12.19 -4.31
N LYS A 170 -31.07 12.86 -3.22
CA LYS A 170 -32.11 12.37 -2.30
C LYS A 170 -33.40 12.10 -3.10
N GLY A 171 -33.86 10.85 -3.11
CA GLY A 171 -35.07 10.42 -3.82
C GLY A 171 -34.86 9.50 -5.02
N PHE A 172 -33.62 9.28 -5.47
CA PHE A 172 -33.31 8.30 -6.53
C PHE A 172 -32.57 7.08 -5.94
N GLY A 173 -33.08 5.89 -6.23
CA GLY A 173 -32.44 4.63 -5.85
C GLY A 173 -31.17 4.39 -6.67
N TRP A 174 -30.11 3.92 -6.01
CA TRP A 174 -28.86 3.55 -6.67
C TRP A 174 -28.70 2.02 -6.65
N TYR A 175 -28.29 1.46 -7.77
CA TYR A 175 -28.04 0.03 -7.95
C TYR A 175 -26.55 -0.23 -8.13
N CYS A 176 -26.02 -1.25 -7.48
CA CYS A 176 -24.62 -1.63 -7.65
C CYS A 176 -24.42 -2.36 -8.98
N VAL A 177 -23.17 -2.39 -9.47
CA VAL A 177 -22.80 -3.06 -10.73
C VAL A 177 -23.29 -4.51 -10.77
N GLY A 178 -23.20 -5.24 -9.64
CA GLY A 178 -23.67 -6.61 -9.55
C GLY A 178 -25.18 -6.77 -9.73
N CYS A 179 -25.99 -5.85 -9.19
CA CYS A 179 -27.44 -5.87 -9.38
C CYS A 179 -27.83 -5.41 -10.78
N THR A 180 -27.14 -4.41 -11.34
CA THR A 180 -27.34 -3.97 -12.72
C THR A 180 -27.04 -5.10 -13.70
N ARG A 181 -25.94 -5.84 -13.51
CA ARG A 181 -25.58 -6.97 -14.38
C ARG A 181 -26.62 -8.09 -14.34
N LYS A 182 -27.05 -8.50 -13.13
CA LYS A 182 -28.13 -9.50 -12.98
C LYS A 182 -29.42 -9.07 -13.67
N TYR A 183 -29.80 -7.80 -13.54
CA TYR A 183 -30.97 -7.27 -14.22
C TYR A 183 -30.84 -7.36 -15.76
N HIS A 184 -29.67 -7.05 -16.32
CA HIS A 184 -29.42 -7.21 -17.76
C HIS A 184 -29.43 -8.69 -18.20
N GLU A 185 -28.78 -9.58 -17.44
CA GLU A 185 -28.77 -11.03 -17.69
C GLU A 185 -30.21 -11.60 -17.68
N GLU A 186 -31.05 -11.18 -16.73
CA GLU A 186 -32.46 -11.58 -16.65
C GLU A 186 -33.29 -11.06 -17.86
N GLN A 187 -33.01 -9.86 -18.36
CA GLN A 187 -33.66 -9.33 -19.55
C GLN A 187 -33.27 -10.09 -20.82
N GLU A 188 -31.98 -10.41 -21.00
CA GLU A 188 -31.49 -11.19 -22.14
C GLU A 188 -32.13 -12.60 -22.16
N LEU A 189 -32.22 -13.27 -21.01
CA LEU A 189 -32.87 -14.59 -20.90
C LEU A 189 -34.38 -14.53 -21.19
N THR A 190 -35.04 -13.41 -20.85
CA THR A 190 -36.46 -13.21 -21.15
C THR A 190 -36.67 -12.93 -22.64
N GLU A 191 -35.77 -12.17 -23.25
CA GLU A 191 -35.79 -11.90 -24.69
C GLU A 191 -35.51 -13.18 -25.50
N THR A 192 -34.56 -14.02 -25.10
CA THR A 192 -34.31 -15.32 -25.77
C THR A 192 -35.47 -16.29 -25.62
N ARG A 193 -36.12 -16.33 -24.45
CA ARG A 193 -37.34 -17.15 -24.24
C ARG A 193 -38.52 -16.66 -25.08
N SER A 194 -38.67 -15.34 -25.26
CA SER A 194 -39.69 -14.77 -26.15
C SER A 194 -39.42 -15.08 -27.64
N PHE A 195 -38.15 -15.30 -28.00
CA PHE A 195 -37.75 -15.72 -29.34
C PHE A 195 -37.96 -17.22 -29.59
N GLU A 196 -37.75 -18.06 -28.57
CA GLU A 196 -38.07 -19.50 -28.65
C GLU A 196 -39.58 -19.77 -28.65
N GLU A 197 -40.39 -19.04 -27.87
CA GLU A 197 -41.85 -19.16 -27.91
C GLU A 197 -42.48 -18.71 -29.23
N SER A 198 -41.79 -17.84 -29.99
CA SER A 198 -42.23 -17.43 -31.33
C SER A 198 -41.80 -18.39 -32.45
N PHE A 199 -40.87 -19.33 -32.19
CA PHE A 199 -40.44 -20.35 -33.15
C PHE A 199 -41.15 -21.71 -33.01
N VAL A 200 -41.88 -21.97 -31.92
CA VAL A 200 -42.58 -23.26 -31.69
C VAL A 200 -44.09 -23.18 -32.04
N LYS A 201 -44.52 -22.21 -32.85
CA LYS A 201 -45.92 -22.08 -33.29
C LYS A 201 -46.23 -22.60 -34.69
N ASP A 202 -45.37 -23.46 -35.24
CA ASP A 202 -45.65 -24.17 -36.50
C ASP A 202 -45.11 -25.62 -36.50
N SER A 203 -45.69 -26.46 -35.65
CA SER A 203 -46.00 -27.86 -36.00
C SER A 203 -46.91 -28.48 -34.93
N SER A 204 -48.09 -28.90 -35.36
CA SER A 204 -49.06 -29.66 -34.57
C SER A 204 -48.67 -31.13 -34.52
N GLU A 205 -48.61 -31.73 -33.33
CA GLU A 205 -49.47 -32.86 -32.89
C GLU A 205 -49.04 -33.43 -31.54
N GLU A 206 -50.05 -33.93 -30.82
CA GLU A 206 -50.14 -34.45 -29.46
C GLU A 206 -48.92 -35.21 -28.88
N ARG A 207 -48.56 -34.85 -27.65
CA ARG A 207 -48.34 -35.82 -26.57
C ARG A 207 -48.44 -35.18 -25.19
N ALA A 208 -49.38 -35.68 -24.39
CA ALA A 208 -49.48 -35.43 -22.97
C ALA A 208 -48.35 -36.16 -22.23
N SER A 209 -47.65 -35.43 -21.35
CA SER A 209 -46.99 -35.99 -20.18
C SER A 209 -46.67 -34.85 -19.20
N ASP A 210 -47.16 -35.01 -17.97
CA ASP A 210 -46.93 -34.16 -16.79
C ASP A 210 -45.50 -33.62 -16.68
N PRO A 211 -45.30 -32.32 -16.35
CA PRO A 211 -44.12 -31.90 -15.64
C PRO A 211 -44.35 -32.05 -14.14
N GLU A 212 -43.76 -33.11 -13.63
CA GLU A 212 -43.43 -33.34 -12.23
C GLU A 212 -42.88 -32.07 -11.59
N THR A 213 -43.31 -31.82 -10.37
CA THR A 213 -42.97 -30.66 -9.55
C THR A 213 -41.50 -30.73 -9.13
N THR A 214 -40.58 -30.28 -9.98
CA THR A 214 -39.25 -29.86 -9.52
C THR A 214 -39.39 -28.54 -8.78
N LYS A 215 -39.43 -28.64 -7.45
CA LYS A 215 -39.19 -27.53 -6.54
C LYS A 215 -37.86 -26.89 -6.93
N GLU A 216 -37.90 -25.76 -7.63
CA GLU A 216 -36.75 -24.86 -7.71
C GLU A 216 -36.44 -24.40 -6.29
N GLU A 217 -35.33 -24.90 -5.77
CA GLU A 217 -34.77 -24.44 -4.50
C GLU A 217 -34.55 -22.93 -4.59
N GLN A 218 -35.08 -22.21 -3.60
CA GLN A 218 -34.80 -20.80 -3.43
C GLN A 218 -33.28 -20.58 -3.42
N PRO A 219 -32.76 -19.49 -4.03
CA PRO A 219 -31.34 -19.21 -3.98
C PRO A 219 -30.92 -19.07 -2.52
N SER A 220 -30.15 -20.03 -2.02
CA SER A 220 -29.62 -20.02 -0.66
C SER A 220 -28.95 -18.67 -0.41
N ALA A 221 -29.33 -17.99 0.67
CA ALA A 221 -28.73 -16.72 1.06
C ALA A 221 -27.20 -16.87 1.08
N VAL A 222 -26.51 -16.25 0.14
CA VAL A 222 -25.06 -16.30 0.04
C VAL A 222 -24.49 -15.64 1.31
N MET A 223 -23.85 -16.43 2.16
CA MET A 223 -23.24 -15.94 3.40
C MET A 223 -22.24 -14.82 3.10
N PRO A 224 -22.15 -13.76 3.92
CA PRO A 224 -21.19 -12.69 3.71
C PRO A 224 -19.74 -13.22 3.67
N TYR A 225 -18.87 -12.58 2.89
CA TYR A 225 -17.49 -13.02 2.68
C TYR A 225 -16.72 -13.20 4.01
N GLN A 226 -16.83 -12.24 4.94
CA GLN A 226 -16.20 -12.34 6.26
C GLN A 226 -16.67 -13.55 7.07
N GLU A 227 -17.93 -13.96 6.96
CA GLU A 227 -18.46 -15.15 7.65
C GLU A 227 -17.91 -16.43 7.05
N MET A 228 -17.81 -16.49 5.72
CA MET A 228 -17.23 -17.63 5.01
C MET A 228 -15.77 -17.85 5.40
N ILE A 229 -14.97 -16.77 5.43
CA ILE A 229 -13.56 -16.88 5.84
C ILE A 229 -13.47 -17.26 7.32
N ALA A 230 -14.26 -16.64 8.19
CA ALA A 230 -14.26 -16.96 9.61
C ALA A 230 -14.58 -18.44 9.87
N ALA A 231 -15.55 -19.00 9.14
CA ALA A 231 -15.87 -20.42 9.20
C ALA A 231 -14.68 -21.30 8.76
N ARG A 232 -13.99 -20.94 7.66
CA ARG A 232 -12.77 -21.66 7.22
C ARG A 232 -11.65 -21.60 8.26
N PHE A 233 -11.45 -20.45 8.89
CA PHE A 233 -10.48 -20.29 9.97
C PHE A 233 -10.81 -21.18 11.17
N LEU A 234 -12.07 -21.16 11.63
CA LEU A 234 -12.53 -21.96 12.77
C LEU A 234 -12.35 -23.45 12.50
N ALA A 235 -12.64 -23.91 11.28
CA ALA A 235 -12.46 -25.29 10.86
C ALA A 235 -10.98 -25.70 10.84
N ARG A 236 -10.10 -24.89 10.22
CA ARG A 236 -8.65 -25.13 10.19
C ARG A 236 -8.04 -25.18 11.59
N ASP A 237 -8.55 -24.33 12.47
CA ASP A 237 -7.99 -24.13 13.81
C ASP A 237 -8.66 -24.99 14.89
N ALA A 238 -9.56 -25.90 14.54
CA ALA A 238 -10.40 -26.63 15.50
C ALA A 238 -9.61 -27.32 16.63
N GLY A 239 -8.37 -27.75 16.37
CA GLY A 239 -7.50 -28.41 17.36
C GLY A 239 -6.82 -27.49 18.38
N VAL A 240 -6.83 -26.16 18.19
CA VAL A 240 -6.19 -25.21 19.11
C VAL A 240 -7.23 -24.60 20.03
N SER A 241 -7.09 -24.83 21.34
CA SER A 241 -7.96 -24.23 22.35
C SER A 241 -7.57 -22.77 22.64
N PHE A 242 -8.50 -21.99 23.19
CA PHE A 242 -8.23 -20.62 23.63
C PHE A 242 -7.06 -20.56 24.63
N ALA A 243 -6.99 -21.51 25.57
CA ALA A 243 -5.90 -21.60 26.53
C ALA A 243 -4.55 -21.90 25.85
N ALA A 244 -4.52 -22.87 24.93
CA ALA A 244 -3.32 -23.21 24.17
C ALA A 244 -2.79 -22.02 23.34
N ARG A 245 -3.68 -21.14 22.84
CA ARG A 245 -3.26 -19.90 22.17
C ARG A 245 -2.61 -18.88 23.10
N ARG A 246 -2.98 -18.85 24.38
CA ARG A 246 -2.33 -17.97 25.36
C ARG A 246 -0.95 -18.47 25.75
N ASP A 247 -0.71 -19.77 25.65
CA ASP A 247 0.61 -20.37 25.82
C ASP A 247 1.56 -20.04 24.64
N LEU A 248 1.01 -19.66 23.48
CA LEU A 248 1.78 -19.17 22.31
C LEU A 248 2.23 -17.70 22.43
N GLU A 249 1.99 -17.04 23.56
CA GLU A 249 2.39 -15.65 23.84
C GLU A 249 1.86 -14.60 22.82
N GLU A 250 0.74 -14.88 22.15
CA GLU A 250 0.06 -13.91 21.28
C GLU A 250 -0.48 -12.71 22.09
N TRP A 251 -0.57 -11.53 21.47
CA TRP A 251 -1.18 -10.35 22.09
C TRP A 251 -2.64 -10.64 22.51
N PRO A 252 -3.05 -10.29 23.75
CA PRO A 252 -4.40 -10.57 24.25
C PRO A 252 -5.45 -9.54 23.81
N TYR A 253 -5.06 -8.49 23.09
CA TYR A 253 -5.97 -7.46 22.58
C TYR A 253 -5.68 -7.14 21.12
N HIS A 254 -6.73 -6.77 20.39
CA HIS A 254 -6.63 -6.38 18.98
C HIS A 254 -7.41 -5.09 18.71
N TYR A 255 -6.87 -4.24 17.83
CA TYR A 255 -7.54 -3.04 17.40
C TYR A 255 -8.71 -3.39 16.47
N LEU A 256 -9.93 -3.06 16.87
CA LEU A 256 -11.14 -3.25 16.05
C LEU A 256 -11.84 -1.91 15.80
N GLY A 257 -11.08 -0.83 15.82
CA GLY A 257 -11.62 0.52 15.70
C GLY A 257 -11.90 0.93 14.26
N LEU A 258 -11.98 2.24 14.11
CA LEU A 258 -12.44 2.98 12.95
C LEU A 258 -11.84 2.55 11.60
N HIS A 259 -10.57 2.21 11.65
CA HIS A 259 -9.74 1.98 10.48
C HIS A 259 -9.28 0.52 10.38
N ALA A 260 -9.88 -0.36 11.19
CA ALA A 260 -9.62 -1.78 11.14
C ALA A 260 -10.25 -2.39 9.88
N ASN A 261 -9.55 -3.35 9.28
CA ASN A 261 -10.16 -4.25 8.32
C ASN A 261 -10.67 -5.46 9.10
N ILE A 262 -11.95 -5.79 8.93
CA ILE A 262 -12.61 -6.92 9.58
C ILE A 262 -11.87 -8.23 9.28
N ILE A 263 -11.30 -8.36 8.08
CA ILE A 263 -10.63 -9.58 7.63
C ILE A 263 -9.27 -9.79 8.32
N ASP A 264 -8.62 -8.73 8.82
CA ASP A 264 -7.29 -8.83 9.48
C ASP A 264 -7.33 -9.80 10.69
N ILE A 265 -8.49 -9.93 11.34
CA ILE A 265 -8.72 -10.83 12.46
C ILE A 265 -8.70 -12.31 12.03
N ILE A 266 -8.90 -12.61 10.76
CA ILE A 266 -9.06 -13.97 10.24
C ILE A 266 -7.90 -14.40 9.35
N HIS A 267 -7.38 -13.47 8.54
CA HIS A 267 -6.17 -13.64 7.73
C HIS A 267 -5.00 -12.88 8.34
N PRO A 268 -4.32 -13.49 9.31
CA PRO A 268 -2.97 -13.09 9.60
C PRO A 268 -2.04 -13.56 8.52
N ASP A 269 -1.80 -12.70 7.54
CA ASP A 269 -0.47 -12.65 6.96
C ASP A 269 0.50 -12.41 8.13
N HIS A 270 1.72 -12.93 8.08
CA HIS A 270 2.70 -12.77 9.17
C HIS A 270 2.86 -11.30 9.62
N GLN A 271 2.51 -10.33 8.76
CA GLN A 271 2.48 -8.90 9.08
C GLN A 271 1.33 -8.43 10.00
N SER A 272 0.18 -9.11 10.07
CA SER A 272 -0.98 -8.64 10.85
C SER A 272 -1.10 -9.27 12.25
N VAL A 273 -0.46 -10.43 12.50
CA VAL A 273 -0.27 -10.95 13.88
C VAL A 273 0.61 -10.00 14.70
N ASP A 274 1.63 -9.44 14.05
CA ASP A 274 2.63 -8.59 14.68
C ASP A 274 2.21 -7.12 14.77
N ASN A 275 1.07 -6.74 14.19
CA ASN A 275 0.60 -5.36 14.17
C ASN A 275 -0.75 -5.20 14.87
N PRO A 276 -0.81 -5.28 16.21
CA PRO A 276 -2.03 -4.97 16.97
C PRO A 276 -2.35 -3.46 16.98
N TYR A 277 -1.55 -2.62 16.32
CA TYR A 277 -1.62 -1.18 16.45
C TYR A 277 -2.77 -0.55 15.63
N PRO A 278 -3.41 0.51 16.13
CA PRO A 278 -4.33 1.34 15.36
C PRO A 278 -3.73 1.82 14.05
N ARG A 279 -4.52 1.76 12.98
CA ARG A 279 -4.13 2.33 11.69
C ARG A 279 -4.46 3.83 11.67
N ALA A 280 -3.45 4.67 11.45
CA ALA A 280 -3.66 6.12 11.31
C ALA A 280 -4.28 6.46 9.95
N LYS A 281 -5.18 7.46 9.89
CA LYS A 281 -5.82 7.94 8.64
C LYS A 281 -4.81 8.27 7.52
N SER A 282 -3.65 8.83 7.87
CA SER A 282 -2.57 9.14 6.91
C SER A 282 -1.91 7.90 6.28
N ARG A 283 -2.10 6.72 6.86
CA ARG A 283 -1.59 5.43 6.39
C ARG A 283 -2.65 4.58 5.68
N LEU A 284 -3.84 5.13 5.40
CA LEU A 284 -4.98 4.39 4.81
C LEU A 284 -5.25 4.77 3.35
N SER A 285 -4.24 5.18 2.59
CA SER A 285 -4.46 5.50 1.18
C SER A 285 -4.57 4.23 0.32
N VAL A 286 -5.58 3.41 0.56
CA VAL A 286 -5.83 2.15 -0.17
C VAL A 286 -5.99 2.40 -1.68
N ALA A 287 -6.32 3.63 -2.12
CA ALA A 287 -6.57 3.93 -3.53
C ALA A 287 -5.70 5.03 -4.16
N LYS A 288 -4.85 5.76 -3.40
CA LYS A 288 -4.14 6.93 -3.96
C LYS A 288 -2.63 6.92 -3.80
N HIS A 289 -2.09 6.42 -2.68
CA HIS A 289 -0.66 6.57 -2.36
C HIS A 289 -0.01 5.29 -1.81
N GLN A 290 -0.71 4.16 -1.86
CA GLN A 290 -0.15 2.83 -1.59
C GLN A 290 -0.18 2.01 -2.88
N ALA A 291 0.86 1.22 -3.10
CA ALA A 291 0.86 0.26 -4.19
C ALA A 291 -0.19 -0.82 -3.88
N SER A 292 -1.00 -1.18 -4.89
CA SER A 292 -1.74 -2.44 -4.83
C SER A 292 -0.70 -3.55 -4.89
N VAL A 293 -0.57 -4.29 -3.80
CA VAL A 293 0.32 -5.47 -3.76
C VAL A 293 -0.55 -6.64 -4.15
N GLU A 294 -0.30 -7.20 -5.33
CA GLU A 294 -0.94 -8.44 -5.76
C GLU A 294 -0.48 -9.61 -4.88
N ASP A 295 -1.32 -10.62 -4.73
CA ASP A 295 -0.98 -11.83 -3.97
C ASP A 295 0.22 -12.54 -4.63
N TRP A 296 1.21 -12.92 -3.83
CA TRP A 296 2.39 -13.64 -4.34
C TRP A 296 2.08 -15.10 -4.58
N GLU A 297 1.96 -15.50 -5.84
CA GLU A 297 1.64 -16.88 -6.25
C GLU A 297 2.82 -17.87 -6.13
N GLY A 298 3.92 -17.49 -5.47
CA GLY A 298 5.09 -18.36 -5.31
C GLY A 298 6.08 -18.32 -6.48
N HIS A 299 5.78 -17.58 -7.56
CA HIS A 299 6.62 -17.46 -8.74
C HIS A 299 6.81 -15.99 -9.13
N HIS A 300 7.98 -15.65 -9.69
CA HIS A 300 8.24 -14.31 -10.21
C HIS A 300 7.44 -14.07 -11.49
N GLU A 301 6.97 -12.83 -11.68
CA GLU A 301 6.30 -12.44 -12.92
C GLU A 301 7.29 -12.51 -14.09
N VAL A 302 6.86 -13.13 -15.18
CA VAL A 302 7.63 -13.23 -16.42
C VAL A 302 6.80 -12.60 -17.53
N TYR A 303 7.43 -11.70 -18.28
CA TYR A 303 6.79 -11.03 -19.40
C TYR A 303 7.20 -11.67 -20.73
N TYR A 304 6.25 -11.78 -21.67
CA TYR A 304 6.53 -12.20 -23.04
C TYR A 304 5.99 -11.18 -24.06
N ASP A 305 6.65 -11.09 -25.21
CA ASP A 305 6.20 -10.25 -26.32
C ASP A 305 5.17 -11.02 -27.17
N VAL A 306 3.96 -10.47 -27.32
CA VAL A 306 2.92 -11.05 -28.18
C VAL A 306 3.40 -11.01 -29.63
N GLU A 307 3.26 -12.12 -30.37
CA GLU A 307 3.50 -12.09 -31.81
C GLU A 307 2.42 -11.22 -32.46
N ASP A 308 2.77 -10.03 -32.94
CA ASP A 308 1.90 -9.29 -33.84
C ASP A 308 1.64 -10.17 -35.07
N ALA A 309 0.38 -10.55 -35.29
CA ALA A 309 -0.04 -11.24 -36.49
C ALA A 309 0.51 -10.45 -37.71
N ALA A 310 1.37 -11.11 -38.50
CA ALA A 310 2.00 -10.51 -39.65
C ALA A 310 0.95 -9.79 -40.53
N PRO A 311 1.26 -8.60 -41.09
CA PRO A 311 0.31 -7.90 -41.94
C PRO A 311 -0.01 -8.77 -43.16
N ASP A 312 -1.21 -9.33 -43.19
CA ASP A 312 -1.70 -10.20 -44.25
C ASP A 312 -1.62 -9.43 -45.58
N SER A 313 -0.70 -9.87 -46.44
CA SER A 313 -0.45 -9.28 -47.74
C SER A 313 -1.58 -9.63 -48.70
N LYS A 314 -2.74 -8.99 -48.54
CA LYS A 314 -3.81 -9.03 -49.54
C LYS A 314 -4.24 -7.61 -49.90
N LYS A 315 -3.60 -7.10 -50.96
CA LYS A 315 -4.08 -5.98 -51.76
C LYS A 315 -5.54 -6.22 -52.16
N LYS A 316 -6.48 -5.49 -51.57
CA LYS A 316 -7.79 -5.21 -52.18
C LYS A 316 -7.89 -3.70 -52.42
N LYS A 317 -7.70 -3.31 -53.68
CA LYS A 317 -8.13 -2.01 -54.22
C LYS A 317 -9.65 -1.97 -54.18
N VAL A 318 -10.25 -1.04 -53.44
CA VAL A 318 -11.60 -0.52 -53.72
C VAL A 318 -11.64 0.97 -53.38
N ASP A 319 -12.33 1.69 -54.25
CA ASP A 319 -12.29 3.10 -54.54
C ASP A 319 -12.67 4.09 -53.42
N ALA A 320 -12.06 5.26 -53.54
CA ALA A 320 -12.34 6.44 -52.74
C ALA A 320 -13.75 7.01 -53.02
N LYS A 321 -14.56 7.18 -51.97
CA LYS A 321 -15.58 8.24 -51.92
C LYS A 321 -15.67 8.86 -50.52
N LYS A 322 -15.26 10.12 -50.47
CA LYS A 322 -15.35 11.12 -49.38
C LYS A 322 -16.72 11.13 -48.69
N LYS A 323 -16.72 11.15 -47.35
CA LYS A 323 -17.52 12.09 -46.53
C LYS A 323 -16.70 12.53 -45.31
N LYS A 324 -16.68 13.84 -45.07
CA LYS A 324 -15.91 14.56 -44.06
C LYS A 324 -16.73 14.73 -42.77
N SER A 325 -16.10 14.63 -41.61
CA SER A 325 -16.25 15.58 -40.49
C SER A 325 -15.06 15.45 -39.50
N PRO A 326 -14.75 16.50 -38.72
CA PRO A 326 -13.40 16.76 -38.23
C PRO A 326 -13.27 16.58 -36.71
N LEU A 327 -12.23 15.87 -36.26
CA LEU A 327 -11.50 16.22 -35.04
C LEU A 327 -10.05 15.77 -35.27
N ALA A 328 -9.16 16.74 -35.39
CA ALA A 328 -7.76 16.53 -35.70
C ALA A 328 -7.01 16.19 -34.42
N GLU A 329 -6.77 14.90 -34.17
CA GLU A 329 -5.67 14.47 -33.31
C GLU A 329 -4.38 14.48 -34.12
N LYS A 330 -3.38 15.20 -33.59
CA LYS A 330 -2.05 15.31 -34.14
C LYS A 330 -1.42 13.91 -34.24
N LYS A 331 -1.12 13.50 -35.48
CA LYS A 331 -0.09 12.49 -35.76
C LYS A 331 1.25 13.00 -35.25
N GLY A 332 1.63 12.59 -34.04
CA GLY A 332 2.98 12.64 -33.51
C GLY A 332 3.32 11.25 -32.98
N ASP A 333 4.49 10.76 -33.36
CA ASP A 333 5.22 9.66 -32.72
C ASP A 333 4.75 8.21 -32.91
N GLN A 334 4.32 7.85 -34.12
CA GLN A 334 4.41 6.46 -34.58
C GLN A 334 5.82 6.04 -35.00
N LYS A 335 6.80 6.97 -34.99
CA LYS A 335 8.18 6.70 -35.40
C LYS A 335 9.11 6.34 -34.23
N ASP A 336 8.69 6.66 -33.00
CA ASP A 336 9.50 6.40 -31.80
C ASP A 336 9.26 5.00 -31.22
N THR A 337 8.10 4.39 -31.50
CA THR A 337 7.77 3.03 -31.04
C THR A 337 8.61 1.94 -31.71
N GLU A 338 8.93 2.05 -33.00
CA GLU A 338 9.83 1.11 -33.70
C GLU A 338 11.29 1.26 -33.28
N ALA A 339 11.73 2.46 -32.90
CA ALA A 339 13.10 2.71 -32.46
C ALA A 339 13.34 2.23 -31.01
N HIS A 340 12.31 2.28 -30.15
CA HIS A 340 12.38 1.80 -28.78
C HIS A 340 12.32 0.27 -28.65
N SER A 341 11.70 -0.45 -29.60
CA SER A 341 11.68 -1.93 -29.57
C SER A 341 13.00 -2.56 -30.05
N ALA A 342 13.77 -1.86 -30.88
CA ALA A 342 15.04 -2.35 -31.41
C ALA A 342 16.20 -2.42 -30.38
N LEU A 343 16.03 -1.79 -29.21
CA LEU A 343 17.06 -1.74 -28.15
C LEU A 343 16.91 -2.81 -27.07
N PHE A 344 15.76 -3.49 -27.01
CA PHE A 344 15.49 -4.52 -26.00
C PHE A 344 15.27 -5.87 -26.68
N HIS A 345 15.97 -6.89 -26.19
CA HIS A 345 15.89 -8.26 -26.66
C HIS A 345 14.43 -8.72 -26.55
N ARG A 346 13.93 -9.41 -27.58
CA ARG A 346 12.58 -9.95 -27.59
C ARG A 346 12.43 -10.97 -26.47
N LEU A 347 11.40 -10.83 -25.64
CA LEU A 347 11.10 -11.76 -24.56
C LEU A 347 10.21 -12.89 -25.11
N ALA A 348 10.78 -14.10 -25.17
CA ALA A 348 10.07 -15.29 -25.62
C ALA A 348 9.24 -15.91 -24.48
N VAL A 349 8.16 -16.59 -24.85
CA VAL A 349 7.43 -17.47 -23.92
C VAL A 349 8.37 -18.61 -23.48
N PRO A 350 8.42 -18.96 -22.17
CA PRO A 350 9.22 -20.10 -21.70
C PRO A 350 8.87 -21.38 -22.47
N ASP A 351 9.86 -22.23 -22.74
CA ASP A 351 9.71 -23.43 -23.58
C ASP A 351 8.58 -24.37 -23.11
N GLU A 352 8.31 -24.41 -21.81
CA GLU A 352 7.28 -25.24 -21.17
C GLU A 352 5.84 -24.85 -21.56
N TYR A 353 5.62 -23.58 -21.95
CA TYR A 353 4.30 -23.04 -22.28
C TYR A 353 4.16 -22.68 -23.76
N ARG A 354 5.15 -23.07 -24.58
CA ARG A 354 5.21 -22.72 -26.01
C ARG A 354 4.02 -23.26 -26.82
N ASP A 355 3.49 -24.42 -26.43
CA ASP A 355 2.40 -25.11 -27.12
C ASP A 355 1.05 -24.99 -26.37
N THR A 356 0.99 -24.18 -25.31
CA THR A 356 -0.21 -23.96 -24.49
C THR A 356 -0.96 -22.72 -25.00
N ASP A 357 -2.30 -22.73 -24.94
CA ASP A 357 -3.09 -21.57 -25.32
C ASP A 357 -2.84 -20.41 -24.33
N PRO A 358 -2.65 -19.16 -24.80
CA PRO A 358 -2.52 -18.00 -23.91
C PRO A 358 -3.63 -17.84 -22.86
N ALA A 359 -4.83 -18.38 -23.10
CA ALA A 359 -5.92 -18.40 -22.12
C ALA A 359 -5.65 -19.31 -20.91
N ASP A 360 -4.81 -20.33 -21.08
CA ASP A 360 -4.43 -21.31 -20.06
C ASP A 360 -3.08 -20.98 -19.40
N TYR A 361 -2.50 -19.82 -19.70
CA TYR A 361 -1.26 -19.39 -19.06
C TYR A 361 -1.46 -19.11 -17.57
N PRO A 362 -0.46 -19.47 -16.73
CA PRO A 362 -0.52 -19.13 -15.31
C PRO A 362 -0.48 -17.61 -15.12
N ALA A 363 -1.11 -17.10 -14.06
CA ALA A 363 -1.31 -15.66 -13.88
C ALA A 363 0.00 -14.85 -13.75
N TRP A 364 1.11 -15.48 -13.37
CA TRP A 364 2.45 -14.88 -13.36
C TRP A 364 3.09 -14.69 -14.75
N LEU A 365 2.58 -15.35 -15.80
CA LEU A 365 3.06 -15.21 -17.18
C LEU A 365 2.17 -14.19 -17.93
N LYS A 366 2.65 -12.95 -18.05
CA LYS A 366 1.85 -11.82 -18.56
C LYS A 366 2.41 -11.27 -19.88
N PRO A 367 1.57 -10.71 -20.77
CA PRO A 367 2.07 -9.97 -21.92
C PRO A 367 2.84 -8.72 -21.46
N ARG A 368 3.91 -8.37 -22.16
CA ARG A 368 4.76 -7.23 -21.81
C ARG A 368 3.96 -5.91 -21.81
N PRO A 369 3.93 -5.17 -20.69
CA PRO A 369 3.27 -3.86 -20.63
C PRO A 369 3.91 -2.85 -21.58
N HIS A 370 3.10 -1.93 -22.11
CA HIS A 370 3.60 -0.85 -22.97
C HIS A 370 4.65 0.00 -22.24
N GLY A 371 5.85 0.11 -22.83
CA GLY A 371 6.96 0.86 -22.24
C GLY A 371 7.70 0.14 -21.10
N TYR A 372 7.40 -1.15 -20.85
CA TYR A 372 8.14 -1.95 -19.88
C TYR A 372 9.60 -2.10 -20.31
N VAL A 373 10.50 -1.86 -19.36
CA VAL A 373 11.94 -2.01 -19.51
C VAL A 373 12.46 -2.71 -18.27
N GLU A 374 13.13 -3.85 -18.45
CA GLU A 374 13.75 -4.60 -17.36
C GLU A 374 14.85 -3.76 -16.70
N ARG A 375 14.70 -3.51 -15.39
CA ARG A 375 15.63 -2.69 -14.61
C ARG A 375 16.70 -3.58 -13.97
N GLY A 376 17.96 -3.12 -14.00
CA GLY A 376 19.08 -3.79 -13.33
C GLY A 376 19.93 -4.69 -14.24
N GLY A 377 19.52 -4.91 -15.49
CA GLY A 377 20.37 -5.56 -16.49
C GLY A 377 21.42 -4.61 -17.07
N ASP A 378 22.32 -5.14 -17.90
CA ASP A 378 23.45 -4.38 -18.49
C ASP A 378 23.02 -3.17 -19.33
N VAL A 379 21.79 -3.18 -19.85
CA VAL A 379 21.21 -2.07 -20.63
C VAL A 379 20.70 -0.94 -19.73
N THR A 380 20.31 -1.24 -18.49
CA THR A 380 19.65 -0.29 -17.58
C THR A 380 20.44 0.05 -16.33
N ALA A 381 21.53 -0.67 -16.07
CA ALA A 381 22.49 -0.39 -15.01
C ALA A 381 23.84 -0.01 -15.62
N GLU A 382 24.39 1.13 -15.20
CA GLU A 382 25.75 1.56 -15.54
C GLU A 382 26.62 1.52 -14.28
N LEU A 383 27.77 0.87 -14.36
CA LEU A 383 28.74 0.89 -13.26
C LEU A 383 29.38 2.27 -13.13
N LEU A 384 28.92 3.06 -12.15
CA LEU A 384 29.49 4.38 -11.86
C LEU A 384 30.77 4.31 -11.01
N TRP A 385 30.84 3.34 -10.10
CA TRP A 385 31.98 3.17 -9.20
C TRP A 385 32.03 1.74 -8.66
N THR A 386 33.24 1.20 -8.56
CA THR A 386 33.53 0.02 -7.74
C THR A 386 34.82 0.28 -6.97
N SER A 387 34.88 -0.20 -5.73
CA SER A 387 36.10 -0.08 -4.93
C SER A 387 37.15 -1.04 -5.48
N PRO A 388 38.45 -0.67 -5.48
CA PRO A 388 39.51 -1.59 -5.88
C PRO A 388 39.43 -2.89 -5.07
N ALA A 389 39.73 -4.04 -5.67
CA ALA A 389 39.59 -5.36 -5.04
C ALA A 389 40.34 -5.47 -3.70
N GLU A 390 41.43 -4.72 -3.54
CA GLU A 390 42.24 -4.57 -2.32
C GLU A 390 41.45 -4.01 -1.12
N TYR A 391 40.31 -3.32 -1.35
CA TYR A 391 39.43 -2.77 -0.31
C TYR A 391 38.35 -3.74 0.16
N CYS A 392 38.10 -4.81 -0.61
CA CYS A 392 37.02 -5.78 -0.36
C CYS A 392 37.51 -7.03 0.40
N ALA A 393 38.78 -7.08 0.81
CA ALA A 393 39.30 -8.14 1.65
C ALA A 393 38.55 -8.15 3.01
N PRO A 394 38.14 -9.31 3.53
CA PRO A 394 37.52 -9.40 4.84
C PRO A 394 38.44 -8.77 5.88
N ARG A 395 37.85 -8.06 6.86
CA ARG A 395 38.57 -7.51 8.02
C ARG A 395 39.18 -8.66 8.83
N GLY A 396 40.36 -9.11 8.39
CA GLY A 396 41.24 -10.01 9.11
C GLY A 396 42.21 -9.18 9.93
N GLU A 397 42.27 -9.49 11.21
CA GLU A 397 43.20 -8.93 12.19
C GLU A 397 44.65 -9.00 11.66
N GLY A 398 45.38 -7.88 11.75
CA GLY A 398 46.85 -7.94 11.79
C GLY A 398 47.68 -7.45 10.60
N LEU A 399 47.27 -6.44 9.82
CA LEU A 399 48.23 -5.70 8.98
C LEU A 399 48.25 -4.21 9.36
N ALA A 400 49.24 -3.83 10.15
CA ALA A 400 49.44 -2.47 10.65
C ALA A 400 50.28 -1.56 9.73
N ASP A 401 50.82 -2.06 8.62
CA ASP A 401 51.88 -1.36 7.86
C ASP A 401 51.64 -1.20 6.34
N PHE A 402 50.42 -1.38 5.84
CA PHE A 402 50.07 -0.96 4.48
C PHE A 402 49.33 0.37 4.52
N GLU A 403 49.81 1.39 3.79
CA GLU A 403 49.11 2.67 3.60
C GLU A 403 47.62 2.41 3.35
N ASN A 404 46.77 2.92 4.24
CA ASN A 404 45.35 2.60 4.22
C ASN A 404 44.78 3.06 2.88
N PRO A 405 44.27 2.16 2.03
CA PRO A 405 43.84 2.54 0.69
C PRO A 405 42.76 3.64 0.73
N ARG A 406 41.97 3.76 1.81
CA ARG A 406 40.99 4.85 1.99
C ARG A 406 41.61 6.25 1.93
N ASP A 407 42.80 6.42 2.51
CA ASP A 407 43.51 7.70 2.50
C ASP A 407 43.87 8.09 1.06
N SER A 408 44.11 7.10 0.19
CA SER A 408 44.47 7.35 -1.20
C SER A 408 43.33 7.93 -2.05
N ILE A 409 42.08 7.54 -1.78
CA ILE A 409 40.87 8.05 -2.46
C ILE A 409 40.53 9.44 -1.94
N GLU A 410 40.59 9.63 -0.62
CA GLU A 410 40.33 10.93 -0.01
C GLU A 410 41.33 11.99 -0.49
N GLU A 411 42.60 11.64 -0.62
CA GLU A 411 43.61 12.51 -1.22
C GLU A 411 43.32 12.87 -2.68
N TYR A 412 42.88 11.89 -3.49
CA TYR A 412 42.49 12.15 -4.88
C TYR A 412 41.27 13.09 -4.96
N LEU A 413 40.23 12.85 -4.16
CA LEU A 413 39.04 13.72 -4.13
C LEU A 413 39.40 15.12 -3.62
N ARG A 414 40.32 15.23 -2.66
CA ARG A 414 40.88 16.52 -2.22
C ARG A 414 41.60 17.22 -3.36
N ALA A 415 42.38 16.51 -4.17
CA ALA A 415 43.03 17.06 -5.37
C ALA A 415 42.03 17.50 -6.46
N CYS A 416 40.83 16.91 -6.53
CA CYS A 416 39.77 17.33 -7.45
C CYS A 416 39.06 18.63 -7.04
N SER A 417 39.17 19.05 -5.77
CA SER A 417 38.43 20.20 -5.21
C SER A 417 38.58 21.53 -5.98
N PRO A 418 39.76 21.90 -6.52
CA PRO A 418 39.91 23.12 -7.32
C PRO A 418 39.07 23.11 -8.60
N HIS A 419 38.80 21.94 -9.18
CA HIS A 419 38.00 21.81 -10.39
C HIS A 419 36.50 22.03 -10.12
N ALA A 420 36.01 21.70 -8.92
CA ALA A 420 34.66 22.03 -8.49
C ALA A 420 34.47 23.55 -8.36
N ALA A 421 35.44 24.25 -7.75
CA ALA A 421 35.42 25.71 -7.63
C ALA A 421 35.41 26.40 -9.01
N ARG A 422 36.20 25.91 -9.97
CA ARG A 422 36.20 26.41 -11.37
C ARG A 422 34.82 26.27 -12.05
N LEU A 423 34.08 25.21 -11.72
CA LEU A 423 32.77 24.92 -12.31
C LEU A 423 31.60 25.55 -11.56
N ASP A 424 31.86 26.27 -10.45
CA ASP A 424 30.84 26.81 -9.56
C ASP A 424 29.87 25.71 -9.08
N VAL A 425 30.44 24.59 -8.63
CA VAL A 425 29.72 23.46 -8.02
C VAL A 425 30.30 23.15 -6.65
N LEU A 426 29.47 22.59 -5.77
CA LEU A 426 29.94 22.12 -4.47
C LEU A 426 30.85 20.90 -4.65
N VAL A 427 31.95 20.85 -3.90
CA VAL A 427 32.89 19.71 -3.90
C VAL A 427 32.17 18.41 -3.53
N THR A 428 31.16 18.50 -2.67
CA THR A 428 30.34 17.37 -2.22
C THR A 428 29.09 17.13 -3.10
N SER A 429 28.97 17.78 -4.26
CA SER A 429 27.86 17.52 -5.19
C SER A 429 27.93 16.06 -5.66
N PRO A 430 26.84 15.26 -5.56
CA PRO A 430 26.84 13.88 -6.02
C PRO A 430 27.33 13.73 -7.45
N ASN A 431 26.84 14.56 -8.38
CA ASN A 431 27.23 14.51 -9.78
C ASN A 431 28.73 14.75 -10.00
N PHE A 432 29.33 15.64 -9.22
CA PHE A 432 30.77 15.92 -9.31
C PHE A 432 31.59 14.78 -8.71
N MET A 433 31.19 14.27 -7.56
CA MET A 433 31.83 13.14 -6.88
C MET A 433 31.77 11.88 -7.74
N ASP A 434 30.60 11.55 -8.29
CA ASP A 434 30.39 10.41 -9.18
C ASP A 434 31.27 10.52 -10.42
N ALA A 435 31.35 11.70 -11.04
CA ALA A 435 32.22 11.93 -12.19
C ALA A 435 33.71 11.77 -11.85
N CYS A 436 34.14 12.23 -10.67
CA CYS A 436 35.52 12.08 -10.21
C CYS A 436 35.87 10.62 -9.93
N LEU A 437 34.98 9.89 -9.26
CA LEU A 437 35.14 8.47 -8.95
C LEU A 437 35.11 7.62 -10.22
N LYS A 438 34.19 7.88 -11.15
CA LYS A 438 34.15 7.22 -12.46
C LYS A 438 35.43 7.46 -13.25
N ALA A 439 35.93 8.70 -13.29
CA ALA A 439 37.21 9.02 -13.95
C ALA A 439 38.40 8.29 -13.32
N TYR A 440 38.37 8.09 -11.99
CA TYR A 440 39.39 7.34 -11.27
C TYR A 440 39.31 5.84 -11.60
N LEU A 441 38.10 5.27 -11.61
CA LEU A 441 37.86 3.89 -12.03
C LEU A 441 38.31 3.64 -13.48
N ASP A 442 37.91 4.50 -14.41
CA ASP A 442 38.24 4.38 -15.84
C ASP A 442 39.74 4.52 -16.12
N SER A 443 40.46 5.20 -15.21
CA SER A 443 41.92 5.36 -15.26
C SER A 443 42.67 4.20 -14.59
N GLY A 444 41.99 3.13 -14.19
CA GLY A 444 42.58 2.02 -13.43
C GLY A 444 43.13 2.47 -12.08
N TYR A 445 42.44 3.39 -11.41
CA TYR A 445 42.81 3.97 -10.11
C TYR A 445 44.14 4.76 -10.11
N GLN A 446 44.53 5.32 -11.26
CA GLN A 446 45.70 6.18 -11.38
C GLN A 446 45.32 7.67 -11.26
N ARG A 447 45.94 8.38 -10.30
CA ARG A 447 45.61 9.79 -9.98
C ARG A 447 45.85 10.76 -11.14
N GLY A 448 47.00 10.68 -11.79
CA GLY A 448 47.40 11.62 -12.85
C GLY A 448 46.43 11.62 -14.04
N PRO A 449 46.18 10.46 -14.67
CA PRO A 449 45.23 10.34 -15.77
C PRO A 449 43.80 10.74 -15.36
N ALA A 450 43.37 10.36 -14.16
CA ALA A 450 42.04 10.70 -13.65
C ALA A 450 41.85 12.22 -13.49
N LEU A 451 42.85 12.92 -12.91
CA LEU A 451 42.83 14.38 -12.79
C LEU A 451 42.79 15.08 -14.16
N ALA A 452 43.45 14.54 -15.18
CA ALA A 452 43.40 15.08 -16.53
C ALA A 452 41.98 14.98 -17.15
N VAL A 453 41.23 13.93 -16.81
CA VAL A 453 39.80 13.79 -17.19
C VAL A 453 38.94 14.77 -16.41
N VAL A 454 39.13 14.89 -15.09
CA VAL A 454 38.39 15.83 -14.21
C VAL A 454 38.60 17.28 -14.65
N ALA A 455 39.81 17.64 -15.08
CA ALA A 455 40.14 18.97 -15.59
C ALA A 455 39.29 19.36 -16.81
N ARG A 456 38.83 18.39 -17.61
CA ARG A 456 38.00 18.60 -18.81
C ARG A 456 36.49 18.57 -18.53
N LEU A 457 36.08 18.36 -17.27
CA LEU A 457 34.66 18.37 -16.92
C LEU A 457 34.03 19.75 -17.14
N THR A 458 32.76 19.73 -17.53
CA THR A 458 31.91 20.90 -17.75
C THR A 458 30.59 20.72 -16.99
N ARG A 459 29.91 21.82 -16.65
CA ARG A 459 28.59 21.77 -15.99
C ARG A 459 27.56 20.96 -16.79
N ALA A 460 27.62 21.04 -18.13
CA ALA A 460 26.76 20.27 -19.01
C ALA A 460 27.01 18.76 -18.90
N ARG A 461 28.28 18.33 -18.85
CA ARG A 461 28.64 16.91 -18.67
C ARG A 461 28.23 16.38 -17.30
N LEU A 462 28.32 17.23 -16.27
CA LEU A 462 27.84 16.92 -14.92
C LEU A 462 26.31 17.00 -14.79
N LYS A 463 25.59 17.35 -15.87
CA LYS A 463 24.13 17.56 -15.86
C LYS A 463 23.70 18.54 -14.75
N GLU A 464 24.51 19.55 -14.45
CA GLU A 464 24.18 20.54 -13.42
C GLU A 464 23.23 21.60 -13.98
N PRO A 465 22.18 22.01 -13.24
CA PRO A 465 21.23 22.98 -13.74
C PRO A 465 21.93 24.31 -13.98
N THR A 466 21.80 24.81 -15.20
CA THR A 466 22.44 26.02 -15.68
C THR A 466 21.37 26.86 -16.35
N PHE A 467 20.97 27.94 -15.67
CA PHE A 467 19.92 28.85 -16.10
C PHE A 467 20.57 30.15 -16.58
N SER A 468 20.13 30.63 -17.73
CA SER A 468 20.47 31.98 -18.19
C SER A 468 19.77 33.03 -17.34
N LYS A 469 20.30 34.27 -17.33
CA LYS A 469 19.70 35.37 -16.55
C LYS A 469 18.20 35.58 -16.83
N LYS A 470 17.81 35.50 -18.10
CA LYS A 470 16.40 35.61 -18.52
C LYS A 470 15.53 34.46 -18.01
N GLU A 471 16.08 33.25 -17.92
CA GLU A 471 15.37 32.09 -17.36
C GLU A 471 15.26 32.20 -15.84
N VAL A 472 16.28 32.73 -15.16
CA VAL A 472 16.22 33.01 -13.72
C VAL A 472 15.14 34.03 -13.42
N GLU A 473 15.05 35.14 -14.16
CA GLU A 473 13.99 36.15 -13.97
C GLU A 473 12.59 35.56 -14.15
N LYS A 474 12.37 34.75 -15.19
CA LYS A 474 11.11 34.04 -15.41
C LYS A 474 10.80 33.04 -14.29
N PHE A 475 11.81 32.28 -13.87
CA PHE A 475 11.68 31.31 -12.79
C PHE A 475 11.34 31.99 -11.46
N GLU A 476 12.05 33.06 -11.11
CA GLU A 476 11.81 33.84 -9.89
C GLU A 476 10.42 34.48 -9.88
N GLY A 477 9.96 35.02 -11.03
CA GLY A 477 8.60 35.53 -11.18
C GLY A 477 7.54 34.43 -11.04
N ALA A 478 7.76 33.26 -11.64
CA ALA A 478 6.85 32.12 -11.53
C ALA A 478 6.82 31.53 -10.10
N VAL A 479 7.94 31.49 -9.39
CA VAL A 479 7.97 31.06 -7.98
C VAL A 479 7.26 32.09 -7.08
N ALA A 480 7.34 33.39 -7.39
CA ALA A 480 6.58 34.40 -6.66
C ALA A 480 5.05 34.23 -6.84
N GLU A 481 4.60 33.75 -7.99
CA GLU A 481 3.18 33.53 -8.31
C GLU A 481 2.67 32.18 -7.79
N PHE A 482 3.40 31.08 -8.03
CA PHE A 482 2.96 29.71 -7.76
C PHE A 482 3.61 29.07 -6.52
N GLY A 483 4.57 29.74 -5.87
CA GLY A 483 5.23 29.23 -4.67
C GLY A 483 6.02 27.95 -4.91
N SER A 484 5.70 26.89 -4.15
CA SER A 484 6.34 25.58 -4.24
C SER A 484 5.72 24.63 -5.28
N GLU A 485 4.74 25.08 -6.06
CA GLU A 485 4.10 24.29 -7.13
C GLU A 485 4.99 24.24 -8.39
N LEU A 486 6.03 23.40 -8.33
CA LEU A 486 7.12 23.40 -9.33
C LEU A 486 6.68 22.98 -10.74
N PHE A 487 5.53 22.32 -10.88
CA PHE A 487 4.99 21.94 -12.19
C PHE A 487 4.54 23.17 -12.98
N ASP A 488 3.82 24.08 -12.34
CA ASP A 488 3.38 25.33 -12.97
C ASP A 488 4.56 26.28 -13.19
N VAL A 489 5.52 26.30 -12.26
CA VAL A 489 6.81 27.00 -12.46
C VAL A 489 7.55 26.48 -13.69
N HIS A 490 7.62 25.15 -13.88
CA HIS A 490 8.24 24.56 -15.06
C HIS A 490 7.51 24.98 -16.35
N ARG A 491 6.18 24.97 -16.37
CA ARG A 491 5.38 25.43 -17.52
C ARG A 491 5.62 26.91 -17.84
N ALA A 492 5.78 27.75 -16.83
CA ALA A 492 6.05 29.18 -16.99
C ALA A 492 7.47 29.46 -17.54
N VAL A 493 8.48 28.68 -17.12
CA VAL A 493 9.85 28.78 -17.65
C VAL A 493 9.93 28.25 -19.08
N GLY A 494 9.34 27.08 -19.35
CA GLY A 494 9.18 26.47 -20.68
C GLY A 494 10.46 26.02 -21.41
N SER A 495 11.63 26.52 -21.02
CA SER A 495 12.91 26.24 -21.68
C SER A 495 13.73 25.12 -21.03
N GLN A 496 13.43 24.78 -19.78
CA GLN A 496 14.17 23.80 -18.97
C GLN A 496 13.28 22.60 -18.66
N SER A 497 13.85 21.39 -18.62
CA SER A 497 13.12 20.19 -18.22
C SER A 497 12.66 20.27 -16.76
N MET A 498 11.57 19.58 -16.43
CA MET A 498 11.02 19.54 -15.08
C MET A 498 12.08 19.15 -14.03
N GLY A 499 12.89 18.13 -14.31
CA GLY A 499 13.96 17.70 -13.40
C GLY A 499 15.01 18.79 -13.13
N MET A 500 15.33 19.61 -14.14
CA MET A 500 16.28 20.72 -13.99
C MET A 500 15.69 21.88 -13.19
N VAL A 501 14.40 22.19 -13.39
CA VAL A 501 13.65 23.20 -12.62
C VAL A 501 13.60 22.81 -11.14
N VAL A 502 13.27 21.55 -10.84
CA VAL A 502 13.25 21.04 -9.47
C VAL A 502 14.63 21.15 -8.83
N ARG A 503 15.69 20.66 -9.49
CA ARG A 503 17.06 20.74 -8.96
C ARG A 503 17.50 22.18 -8.74
N PHE A 504 17.21 23.07 -9.69
CA PHE A 504 17.54 24.49 -9.57
C PHE A 504 16.83 25.13 -8.38
N TYR A 505 15.54 24.88 -8.19
CA TYR A 505 14.76 25.40 -7.06
C TYR A 505 15.39 25.09 -5.70
N TYR A 506 15.84 23.86 -5.47
CA TYR A 506 16.44 23.48 -4.18
C TYR A 506 17.80 24.12 -3.90
N MET A 507 18.53 24.51 -4.93
CA MET A 507 19.77 25.29 -4.78
C MET A 507 19.46 26.78 -4.63
N TRP A 508 18.60 27.32 -5.50
CA TRP A 508 18.20 28.72 -5.52
C TRP A 508 17.51 29.16 -4.22
N LYS A 509 16.65 28.33 -3.62
CA LYS A 509 15.93 28.69 -2.38
C LYS A 509 16.85 28.99 -1.19
N LYS A 510 18.11 28.52 -1.25
CA LYS A 510 19.13 28.78 -0.22
C LYS A 510 19.86 30.12 -0.44
N CYS A 511 19.79 30.69 -1.64
CA CYS A 511 20.38 31.97 -1.99
C CYS A 511 19.60 33.15 -1.38
N PRO A 512 20.19 34.37 -1.31
CA PRO A 512 19.50 35.57 -0.82
C PRO A 512 18.19 35.86 -1.56
N ASN A 513 18.15 35.67 -2.88
CA ASN A 513 16.93 35.84 -3.68
C ASN A 513 15.87 34.79 -3.34
N GLY A 514 16.29 33.54 -3.13
CA GLY A 514 15.41 32.45 -2.71
C GLY A 514 14.69 32.76 -1.41
N ARG A 515 15.44 33.20 -0.40
CA ARG A 515 14.87 33.65 0.88
C ARG A 515 13.95 34.86 0.70
N ARG A 516 14.36 35.86 -0.10
CA ARG A 516 13.55 37.07 -0.32
C ARG A 516 12.20 36.79 -1.01
N ILE A 517 12.17 35.89 -1.98
CA ILE A 517 11.00 35.68 -2.86
C ILE A 517 10.10 34.57 -2.33
N TRP A 518 10.68 33.49 -1.81
CA TRP A 518 9.91 32.34 -1.35
C TRP A 518 9.64 32.33 0.17
N GLY A 519 10.55 32.88 1.00
CA GLY A 519 10.41 32.86 2.47
C GLY A 519 11.65 33.26 3.24
#